data_AF-A0A4U1WA83-F1
#
_entry.id   AF-A0A4U1WA83-F1
#
_cell.length_a   1.000
_cell.length_b   1.000
_cell.length_c   1.000
_cell.angle_alpha   90.00
_cell.angle_beta   90.00
_cell.angle_gamma   90.00
#
_symmetry.space_group_name_H-M   'P 1'
#
loop_
_entity.id
_entity.type
_entity.pdbx_description
1 polymer ?
#
loop_
_entity_poly.entity_id
_entity_poly.type
_entity_poly.pdbx_seq_one_letter_code
_entity_poly.pdbx_strand_id
1 'polypeptide(L)'
;MMNSAFKQRGVGIVEFLITLGLSLVIVGISYPAYHNYQEDEKAKAYGEHIRVLIERIHQYQYYKITEEGVDSTSQASWPATLDNLMNDYPEQYWGSCTIDRELNGECKLPDYVPWSHSRLRTYFYTDLTHIPAFNEHLVIRIPLHELDKDAKEWTRWSNVLIDIPGAKRAGNDIDITLRQATLALMYENIVMRDGSATLTEDWDVGGAHGITNVKDVTLRASDGSQIAMSSLLSKSTTARHLDWVQKPKCIQGQTPQANLSIASLDLNTRDYIILGGVKPYILTQTATQWRVGISISVKQKSTGRETILTSGEALLTASCR
;
A
#
# COMPACT_ATOMS: atom_id res chain seq x y z
N MET A 1 80.16 -20.48 34.53
CA MET A 1 79.03 -19.61 34.15
C MET A 1 79.56 -18.53 33.22
N MET A 2 79.18 -18.56 31.93
CA MET A 2 79.48 -17.47 31.00
C MET A 2 78.20 -17.16 30.22
N ASN A 3 77.75 -15.92 30.36
CA ASN A 3 76.45 -15.39 29.96
C ASN A 3 76.20 -15.44 28.45
N SER A 4 75.09 -16.05 28.03
CA SER A 4 74.55 -15.99 26.67
C SER A 4 73.48 -14.90 26.53
N ALA A 5 73.76 -13.67 26.97
CA ALA A 5 72.76 -12.59 27.01
C ALA A 5 72.75 -11.67 25.76
N PHE A 6 73.59 -11.92 24.75
CA PHE A 6 73.71 -11.05 23.58
C PHE A 6 72.93 -11.51 22.32
N LYS A 7 72.25 -12.66 22.35
CA LYS A 7 71.60 -13.24 21.15
C LYS A 7 70.09 -12.94 21.00
N GLN A 8 69.43 -12.39 22.02
CA GLN A 8 67.97 -12.17 22.02
C GLN A 8 67.52 -10.73 21.75
N ARG A 9 68.41 -9.73 21.79
CA ARG A 9 68.03 -8.32 21.57
C ARG A 9 67.91 -7.91 20.09
N GLY A 10 68.48 -8.69 19.16
CA GLY A 10 68.40 -8.42 17.73
C GLY A 10 67.16 -9.03 17.04
N VAL A 11 66.66 -10.16 17.53
CA VAL A 11 65.55 -10.90 16.90
C VAL A 11 64.21 -10.16 17.07
N GLY A 12 63.92 -9.64 18.26
CA GLY A 12 62.67 -8.91 18.51
C GLY A 12 62.54 -7.58 17.75
N ILE A 13 63.66 -6.89 17.49
CA ILE A 13 63.65 -5.65 16.68
C ILE A 13 63.43 -5.98 15.20
N VAL A 14 64.06 -7.05 14.70
CA VAL A 14 63.89 -7.50 13.30
C VAL A 14 62.45 -7.99 13.07
N GLU A 15 61.89 -8.79 13.98
CA GLU A 15 60.49 -9.23 13.91
C GLU A 15 59.52 -8.03 13.97
N PHE A 16 59.75 -7.07 14.87
CA PHE A 16 58.93 -5.86 14.95
C PHE A 16 58.94 -5.06 13.64
N LEU A 17 60.13 -4.85 13.05
CA LEU A 17 60.28 -4.15 11.77
C LEU A 17 59.60 -4.90 10.61
N ILE A 18 59.65 -6.24 10.60
CA ILE A 18 58.96 -7.06 9.60
C ILE A 18 57.44 -6.96 9.78
N THR A 19 56.91 -7.07 11.02
CA THR A 19 55.47 -6.92 11.27
C THR A 19 54.95 -5.52 10.96
N LEU A 20 55.73 -4.48 11.26
CA LEU A 20 55.40 -3.10 10.92
C LEU A 20 55.40 -2.91 9.40
N GLY A 21 56.41 -3.45 8.70
CA GLY A 21 56.46 -3.45 7.24
C GLY A 21 55.26 -4.15 6.61
N LEU A 22 54.88 -5.33 7.08
CA LEU A 22 53.71 -6.06 6.60
C LEU A 22 52.40 -5.32 6.89
N SER A 23 52.30 -4.68 8.06
CA SER A 23 51.13 -3.88 8.43
C SER A 23 50.98 -2.65 7.53
N LEU A 24 52.07 -1.96 7.23
CA LEU A 24 52.07 -0.82 6.29
C LEU A 24 51.71 -1.25 4.86
N VAL A 25 52.13 -2.43 4.43
CA VAL A 25 51.73 -2.99 3.13
C VAL A 25 50.22 -3.28 3.10
N ILE A 26 49.66 -3.89 4.15
CA ILE A 26 48.21 -4.16 4.24
C ILE A 26 47.40 -2.86 4.27
N VAL A 27 47.85 -1.85 5.03
CA VAL A 27 47.20 -0.53 5.05
C VAL A 27 47.32 0.17 3.70
N GLY A 28 48.48 0.12 3.05
CA GLY A 28 48.68 0.72 1.73
C GLY A 28 47.78 0.11 0.64
N ILE A 29 47.51 -1.20 0.70
CA ILE A 29 46.61 -1.89 -0.24
C ILE A 29 45.14 -1.64 0.11
N SER A 30 44.78 -1.62 1.40
CA SER A 30 43.39 -1.49 1.83
C SER A 30 42.87 -0.04 1.82
N TYR A 31 43.75 0.95 1.97
CA TYR A 31 43.37 2.36 2.03
C TYR A 31 42.66 2.87 0.75
N PRO A 32 43.13 2.61 -0.48
CA PRO A 32 42.41 3.02 -1.69
C PRO A 32 41.03 2.38 -1.82
N ALA A 33 40.88 1.12 -1.39
CA ALA A 33 39.60 0.42 -1.42
C ALA A 33 38.62 1.01 -0.41
N TYR A 34 39.09 1.28 0.82
CA TYR A 34 38.28 1.92 1.86
C TYR A 34 37.88 3.35 1.49
N HIS A 35 38.80 4.13 0.93
CA HIS A 35 38.51 5.47 0.44
C HIS A 35 37.47 5.44 -0.68
N ASN A 36 37.61 4.54 -1.66
CA ASN A 36 36.61 4.41 -2.73
C ASN A 36 35.23 4.02 -2.18
N TYR A 37 35.19 3.09 -1.22
CA TYR A 37 33.96 2.69 -0.57
C TYR A 37 33.28 3.87 0.15
N GLN A 38 34.03 4.69 0.89
CA GLN A 38 33.47 5.88 1.54
C GLN A 38 32.90 6.88 0.52
N GLU A 39 33.61 7.13 -0.58
CA GLU A 39 33.12 8.04 -1.60
C GLU A 39 31.86 7.50 -2.30
N ASP A 40 31.80 6.18 -2.57
CA ASP A 40 30.61 5.55 -3.12
C ASP A 40 29.40 5.67 -2.16
N GLU A 41 29.63 5.53 -0.85
CA GLU A 41 28.59 5.76 0.17
C GLU A 41 28.14 7.23 0.23
N LYS A 42 29.04 8.20 0.09
CA LYS A 42 28.66 9.62 -0.03
C LYS A 42 27.78 9.87 -1.26
N ALA A 43 28.11 9.25 -2.39
CA ALA A 43 27.31 9.35 -3.61
C ALA A 43 25.90 8.80 -3.41
N LYS A 44 25.76 7.62 -2.78
CA LYS A 44 24.46 7.05 -2.43
C LYS A 44 23.66 7.93 -1.48
N ALA A 45 24.29 8.43 -0.41
CA ALA A 45 23.65 9.31 0.56
C ALA A 45 23.11 10.59 -0.08
N TYR A 46 23.83 11.14 -1.05
CA TYR A 46 23.35 12.29 -1.81
C TYR A 46 22.22 11.94 -2.78
N GLY A 47 22.28 10.79 -3.43
CA GLY A 47 21.15 10.28 -4.21
C GLY A 47 19.87 10.21 -3.38
N GLU A 48 19.99 9.79 -2.11
CA GLU A 48 18.87 9.78 -1.17
C GLU A 48 18.42 11.19 -0.76
N HIS A 49 19.36 12.11 -0.52
CA HIS A 49 19.04 13.51 -0.28
C HIS A 49 18.22 14.13 -1.43
N ILE A 50 18.58 13.84 -2.69
CA ILE A 50 17.80 14.31 -3.86
C ILE A 50 16.41 13.65 -3.90
N ARG A 51 16.26 12.38 -3.54
CA ARG A 51 14.93 11.74 -3.46
C ARG A 51 14.04 12.40 -2.42
N VAL A 52 14.58 12.68 -1.23
CA VAL A 52 13.87 13.42 -0.18
C VAL A 52 13.49 14.81 -0.68
N LEU A 53 14.41 15.53 -1.33
CA LEU A 53 14.11 16.84 -1.94
C LEU A 53 12.91 16.77 -2.89
N ILE A 54 12.90 15.79 -3.80
CA ILE A 54 11.80 15.58 -4.74
C ILE A 54 10.47 15.32 -4.01
N GLU A 55 10.49 14.46 -2.98
CA GLU A 55 9.31 14.18 -2.15
C GLU A 55 8.77 15.47 -1.50
N ARG A 56 9.66 16.28 -0.91
CA ARG A 56 9.28 17.54 -0.25
C ARG A 56 8.73 18.57 -1.23
N ILE A 57 9.28 18.66 -2.45
CA ILE A 57 8.74 19.51 -3.51
C ILE A 57 7.33 19.06 -3.91
N HIS A 58 7.08 17.74 -4.02
CA HIS A 58 5.75 17.24 -4.33
C HIS A 58 4.75 17.46 -3.19
N GLN A 59 5.17 17.34 -1.92
CA GLN A 59 4.33 17.67 -0.76
C GLN A 59 3.98 19.16 -0.72
N TYR A 60 4.96 20.03 -0.97
CA TYR A 60 4.74 21.47 -1.12
C TYR A 60 3.72 21.75 -2.23
N GLN A 61 3.91 21.14 -3.41
CA GLN A 61 3.00 21.34 -4.54
C GLN A 61 1.58 20.86 -4.22
N TYR A 62 1.45 19.71 -3.57
CA TYR A 62 0.17 19.17 -3.15
C TYR A 62 -0.59 20.15 -2.25
N TYR A 63 0.08 20.74 -1.26
CA TYR A 63 -0.53 21.71 -0.36
C TYR A 63 -0.97 22.98 -1.09
N LYS A 64 -0.14 23.52 -1.99
CA LYS A 64 -0.52 24.67 -2.82
C LYS A 64 -1.79 24.39 -3.63
N ILE A 65 -1.94 23.18 -4.16
CA ILE A 65 -3.10 22.80 -4.97
C ILE A 65 -4.34 22.55 -4.11
N THR A 66 -4.20 21.79 -3.03
CA THR A 66 -5.34 21.29 -2.24
C THR A 66 -5.82 22.25 -1.17
N GLU A 67 -4.90 22.89 -0.45
CA GLU A 67 -5.23 23.77 0.68
C GLU A 67 -5.33 25.23 0.24
N GLU A 68 -4.51 25.67 -0.72
CA GLU A 68 -4.51 27.05 -1.21
C GLU A 68 -5.27 27.25 -2.53
N GLY A 69 -5.75 26.17 -3.15
CA GLY A 69 -6.54 26.23 -4.39
C GLY A 69 -5.76 26.75 -5.60
N VAL A 70 -4.43 26.65 -5.60
CA VAL A 70 -3.61 27.03 -6.76
C VAL A 70 -3.83 26.03 -7.88
N ASP A 71 -4.01 26.53 -9.10
CA ASP A 71 -4.19 25.69 -10.28
C ASP A 71 -3.04 24.69 -10.44
N SER A 72 -3.37 23.41 -10.57
CA SER A 72 -2.41 22.31 -10.66
C SER A 72 -1.46 22.40 -11.85
N THR A 73 -1.86 23.12 -12.90
CA THR A 73 -1.09 23.32 -14.12
C THR A 73 -0.15 24.53 -14.04
N SER A 74 -0.37 25.41 -13.06
CA SER A 74 0.38 26.66 -12.88
C SER A 74 1.76 26.45 -12.25
N GLN A 75 2.74 27.24 -12.70
CA GLN A 75 4.07 27.34 -12.06
C GLN A 75 3.98 27.75 -10.59
N ALA A 76 2.94 28.51 -10.21
CA ALA A 76 2.72 28.94 -8.84
C ALA A 76 2.40 27.79 -7.88
N SER A 77 2.05 26.60 -8.40
CA SER A 77 1.90 25.39 -7.58
C SER A 77 3.25 24.84 -7.10
N TRP A 78 4.37 25.22 -7.73
CA TRP A 78 5.70 24.79 -7.38
C TRP A 78 6.42 25.82 -6.49
N PRO A 79 7.45 25.41 -5.72
CA PRO A 79 8.29 26.37 -5.02
C PRO A 79 9.06 27.23 -6.03
N ALA A 80 9.04 28.56 -5.85
CA ALA A 80 9.73 29.49 -6.76
C ALA A 80 11.25 29.29 -6.73
N THR A 81 11.77 28.95 -5.56
CA THR A 81 13.15 28.55 -5.28
C THR A 81 13.14 27.40 -4.29
N LEU A 82 14.21 26.60 -4.23
CA LEU A 82 14.26 25.50 -3.26
C LEU A 82 14.25 25.98 -1.80
N ASP A 83 14.68 27.22 -1.53
CA ASP A 83 14.59 27.84 -0.21
C ASP A 83 13.16 28.05 0.28
N ASN A 84 12.18 28.15 -0.63
CA ASN A 84 10.77 28.25 -0.25
C ASN A 84 10.27 27.02 0.51
N LEU A 85 10.93 25.86 0.35
CA LEU A 85 10.65 24.66 1.16
C LEU A 85 10.93 24.87 2.66
N MET A 86 11.82 25.80 3.00
CA MET A 86 12.12 26.20 4.38
C MET A 86 11.33 27.44 4.82
N ASN A 87 11.05 28.36 3.89
CA ASN A 87 10.62 29.72 4.24
C ASN A 87 9.10 29.93 4.17
N ASP A 88 8.41 29.33 3.20
CA ASP A 88 6.98 29.59 2.99
C ASP A 88 6.13 28.88 4.04
N TYR A 89 6.55 27.67 4.42
CA TYR A 89 5.94 26.85 5.47
C TYR A 89 7.03 26.29 6.39
N PRO A 90 7.51 27.11 7.35
CA PRO A 90 8.64 26.75 8.19
C PRO A 90 8.45 25.41 8.90
N GLU A 91 9.50 24.57 8.85
CA GLU A 91 9.57 23.24 9.46
C GLU A 91 8.59 22.19 8.89
N GLN A 92 7.76 22.53 7.90
CA GLN A 92 6.78 21.60 7.34
C GLN A 92 7.36 20.72 6.24
N TYR A 93 8.10 21.30 5.30
CA TYR A 93 8.68 20.56 4.17
C TYR A 93 10.19 20.42 4.27
N TRP A 94 10.87 21.41 4.84
CA TRP A 94 12.29 21.34 5.13
C TRP A 94 12.60 22.09 6.43
N GLY A 95 13.45 21.51 7.27
CA GLY A 95 13.86 22.14 8.52
C GLY A 95 14.71 23.39 8.26
N SER A 96 14.64 24.37 9.17
CA SER A 96 15.42 25.60 9.02
C SER A 96 16.93 25.31 8.97
N CYS A 97 17.56 25.72 7.87
CA CYS A 97 19.00 25.59 7.67
C CYS A 97 19.56 26.89 7.08
N THR A 98 20.74 27.28 7.55
CA THR A 98 21.48 28.44 7.05
C THR A 98 22.82 27.96 6.52
N ILE A 99 23.45 28.74 5.63
CA ILE A 99 24.77 28.41 5.09
C ILE A 99 25.80 28.14 6.22
N ASP A 100 25.83 28.95 7.27
CA ASP A 100 26.78 28.76 8.39
C ASP A 100 26.57 27.41 9.11
N ARG A 101 25.31 27.06 9.38
CA ARG A 101 24.94 25.78 10.00
C ARG A 101 25.24 24.59 9.08
N GLU A 102 25.08 24.74 7.78
CA GLU A 102 25.48 23.71 6.81
C GLU A 102 27.00 23.51 6.78
N LEU A 103 27.77 24.60 6.79
CA LEU A 103 29.23 24.57 6.85
C LEU A 103 29.76 23.95 8.15
N ASN A 104 29.03 24.13 9.26
CA ASN A 104 29.29 23.48 10.54
C ASN A 104 28.81 22.01 10.59
N GLY A 105 28.15 21.52 9.54
CA GLY A 105 27.67 20.13 9.45
C GLY A 105 26.40 19.85 10.25
N GLU A 106 25.68 20.88 10.71
CA GLU A 106 24.47 20.75 11.53
C GLU A 106 23.22 20.40 10.70
N CYS A 107 23.19 20.82 9.43
CA CYS A 107 22.08 20.59 8.52
C CYS A 107 22.56 20.58 7.06
N LYS A 108 21.65 20.26 6.13
CA LYS A 108 21.87 20.39 4.69
C LYS A 108 20.77 21.25 4.10
N LEU A 109 21.15 22.23 3.28
CA LEU A 109 20.20 23.04 2.53
C LEU A 109 19.51 22.18 1.46
N PRO A 110 18.29 22.55 1.01
CA PRO A 110 17.59 21.87 -0.07
C PRO A 110 18.40 21.82 -1.38
N ASP A 111 19.24 22.82 -1.63
CA ASP A 111 19.99 23.01 -2.87
C ASP A 111 21.46 22.56 -2.76
N TYR A 112 21.79 21.83 -1.68
CA TYR A 112 23.13 21.38 -1.35
C TYR A 112 23.76 20.53 -2.46
N VAL A 113 25.05 20.75 -2.73
CA VAL A 113 25.85 19.92 -3.64
C VAL A 113 27.15 19.53 -2.93
N PRO A 114 27.46 18.23 -2.77
CA PRO A 114 28.55 17.80 -1.89
C PRO A 114 29.95 18.04 -2.46
N TRP A 115 30.09 18.19 -3.77
CA TRP A 115 31.37 18.41 -4.45
C TRP A 115 31.61 19.85 -4.90
N SER A 116 30.65 20.76 -4.70
CA SER A 116 30.69 22.10 -5.27
C SER A 116 30.13 23.16 -4.32
N HIS A 117 30.59 24.40 -4.48
CA HIS A 117 29.95 25.58 -3.90
C HIS A 117 28.76 26.08 -4.73
N SER A 118 28.66 25.64 -5.99
CA SER A 118 27.46 25.82 -6.81
C SER A 118 26.30 25.03 -6.22
N ARG A 119 25.13 25.64 -6.29
CA ARG A 119 23.87 25.06 -5.82
C ARG A 119 23.09 24.40 -6.95
N LEU A 120 22.14 23.56 -6.59
CA LEU A 120 21.13 23.08 -7.53
C LEU A 120 20.42 24.26 -8.18
N ARG A 121 20.15 24.16 -9.48
CA ARG A 121 19.38 25.16 -10.21
C ARG A 121 18.02 24.59 -10.57
N THR A 122 16.99 25.41 -10.47
CA THR A 122 15.65 25.05 -10.92
C THR A 122 15.23 25.90 -12.11
N TYR A 123 14.50 25.31 -13.05
CA TYR A 123 13.87 26.03 -14.15
C TYR A 123 12.64 25.28 -14.64
N PHE A 124 11.76 25.96 -15.37
CA PHE A 124 10.60 25.33 -15.99
C PHE A 124 10.90 24.91 -17.42
N TYR A 125 10.56 23.66 -17.74
CA TYR A 125 10.61 23.13 -19.09
C TYR A 125 9.19 22.96 -19.61
N THR A 126 8.93 23.48 -20.80
CA THR A 126 7.65 23.29 -21.50
C THR A 126 7.78 22.16 -22.53
N ASP A 127 7.04 21.07 -22.34
CA ASP A 127 6.91 20.03 -23.37
C ASP A 127 5.94 20.49 -24.46
N LEU A 128 6.49 20.88 -25.62
CA LEU A 128 5.72 21.33 -26.78
C LEU A 128 5.14 20.19 -27.62
N THR A 129 5.48 18.94 -27.30
CA THR A 129 5.07 17.75 -28.07
C THR A 129 3.78 17.11 -27.56
N HIS A 130 3.35 17.44 -26.34
CA HIS A 130 2.09 17.00 -25.73
C HIS A 130 1.22 18.22 -25.43
N ILE A 131 -0.04 18.25 -25.90
CA ILE A 131 -0.98 19.39 -25.76
C ILE A 131 -2.38 18.83 -25.40
N PRO A 132 -3.18 19.40 -24.46
CA PRO A 132 -2.92 20.52 -23.54
C PRO A 132 -3.46 20.26 -22.11
N ALA A 133 -2.63 19.88 -21.14
CA ALA A 133 -3.00 20.02 -19.73
C ALA A 133 -1.81 20.08 -18.76
N PHE A 134 -0.65 19.53 -19.12
CA PHE A 134 0.46 19.37 -18.18
C PHE A 134 1.80 19.72 -18.85
N ASN A 135 1.87 20.88 -19.49
CA ASN A 135 2.97 21.16 -20.40
C ASN A 135 4.20 21.73 -19.66
N GLU A 136 4.05 22.25 -18.45
CA GLU A 136 5.15 22.87 -17.71
C GLU A 136 5.60 21.99 -16.54
N HIS A 137 6.89 21.68 -16.53
CA HIS A 137 7.51 20.82 -15.52
C HIS A 137 8.63 21.57 -14.83
N LEU A 138 8.69 21.45 -13.50
CA LEU A 138 9.85 21.91 -12.74
C LEU A 138 11.02 20.96 -13.00
N VAL A 139 12.16 21.49 -13.40
CA VAL A 139 13.38 20.73 -13.63
C VAL A 139 14.44 21.15 -12.64
N ILE A 140 15.06 20.16 -11.97
CA ILE A 140 16.24 20.36 -11.12
C ILE A 140 17.48 20.00 -11.94
N ARG A 141 18.40 20.94 -12.09
CA ARG A 141 19.71 20.73 -12.70
C ARG A 141 20.79 20.54 -11.64
N ILE A 142 21.48 19.41 -11.72
CA ILE A 142 22.61 19.05 -10.88
C ILE A 142 23.91 19.37 -11.63
N PRO A 143 24.82 20.20 -11.07
CA PRO A 143 26.03 20.68 -11.75
C PRO A 143 27.16 19.63 -11.73
N LEU A 144 26.97 18.54 -12.47
CA LEU A 144 28.01 17.50 -12.62
C LEU A 144 29.15 17.93 -13.54
N HIS A 145 28.96 18.93 -14.39
CA HIS A 145 30.03 19.48 -15.24
C HIS A 145 31.26 19.96 -14.45
N GLU A 146 31.11 20.29 -13.18
CA GLU A 146 32.24 20.68 -12.32
C GLU A 146 33.19 19.52 -12.02
N LEU A 147 32.72 18.29 -12.19
CA LEU A 147 33.50 17.06 -12.04
C LEU A 147 34.12 16.57 -13.35
N ASP A 148 33.94 17.27 -14.48
CA ASP A 148 34.39 16.82 -15.80
C ASP A 148 35.89 16.53 -15.88
N LYS A 149 36.68 17.17 -15.03
CA LYS A 149 38.14 16.98 -14.94
C LYS A 149 38.51 15.65 -14.27
N ASP A 150 37.60 15.06 -13.49
CA ASP A 150 37.77 13.77 -12.82
C ASP A 150 36.68 12.80 -13.27
N ALA A 151 36.99 12.04 -14.32
CA ALA A 151 36.06 11.07 -14.91
C ALA A 151 35.58 10.00 -13.92
N LYS A 152 36.38 9.69 -12.89
CA LYS A 152 36.01 8.69 -11.89
C LYS A 152 34.97 9.26 -10.92
N GLU A 153 35.21 10.46 -10.40
CA GLU A 153 34.21 11.17 -9.59
C GLU A 153 32.94 11.41 -10.39
N TRP A 154 33.04 11.97 -11.60
CA TRP A 154 31.89 12.20 -12.46
C TRP A 154 31.05 10.93 -12.63
N THR A 155 31.69 9.79 -12.95
CA THR A 155 31.00 8.50 -13.13
C THR A 155 30.32 8.04 -11.85
N ARG A 156 30.99 8.19 -10.70
CA ARG A 156 30.44 7.79 -9.39
C ARG A 156 29.12 8.50 -9.09
N TRP A 157 29.11 9.83 -9.19
CA TRP A 157 27.91 10.62 -8.89
C TRP A 157 26.84 10.45 -9.97
N SER A 158 27.24 10.44 -11.24
CA SER A 158 26.34 10.25 -12.39
C SER A 158 25.57 8.92 -12.32
N ASN A 159 26.22 7.83 -11.92
CA ASN A 159 25.58 6.51 -11.79
C ASN A 159 24.44 6.50 -10.77
N VAL A 160 24.61 7.18 -9.63
CA VAL A 160 23.56 7.22 -8.59
C VAL A 160 22.41 8.14 -8.99
N LEU A 161 22.74 9.27 -9.62
CA LEU A 161 21.78 10.33 -9.92
C LEU A 161 20.94 10.04 -11.16
N ILE A 162 21.49 9.33 -12.15
CA ILE A 162 20.75 8.97 -13.36
C ILE A 162 19.66 7.92 -13.10
N ASP A 163 19.79 7.15 -12.02
CA ASP A 163 18.80 6.17 -11.57
C ASP A 163 17.56 6.83 -10.92
N ILE A 164 17.57 8.14 -10.72
CA ILE A 164 16.42 8.87 -10.15
C ILE A 164 15.34 9.03 -11.23
N PRO A 165 14.06 8.72 -10.94
CA PRO A 165 12.98 8.91 -11.89
C PRO A 165 12.92 10.34 -12.45
N GLY A 166 12.81 10.45 -13.77
CA GLY A 166 12.81 11.75 -14.46
C GLY A 166 14.20 12.34 -14.71
N ALA A 167 15.28 11.70 -14.23
CA ALA A 167 16.65 12.11 -14.53
C ALA A 167 17.02 11.82 -15.99
N LYS A 168 17.66 12.79 -16.64
CA LYS A 168 18.23 12.70 -17.98
C LYS A 168 19.54 13.47 -18.03
N ARG A 169 20.44 13.04 -18.91
CA ARG A 169 21.68 13.79 -19.18
C ARG A 169 21.37 15.06 -19.96
N ALA A 170 21.97 16.17 -19.52
CA ALA A 170 21.88 17.47 -20.16
C ALA A 170 23.30 18.02 -20.34
N GLY A 171 23.94 17.65 -21.45
CA GLY A 171 25.39 17.83 -21.59
C GLY A 171 26.13 16.99 -20.54
N ASN A 172 26.96 17.63 -19.72
CA ASN A 172 27.68 16.98 -18.62
C ASN A 172 26.97 17.12 -17.26
N ASP A 173 25.79 17.74 -17.24
CA ASP A 173 24.89 17.81 -16.08
C ASP A 173 23.81 16.74 -16.13
N ILE A 174 23.06 16.62 -15.03
CA ILE A 174 21.83 15.83 -14.96
C ILE A 174 20.66 16.75 -14.67
N ASP A 175 19.63 16.67 -15.50
CA ASP A 175 18.34 17.32 -15.32
C ASP A 175 17.32 16.29 -14.82
N ILE A 176 16.65 16.59 -13.71
CA ILE A 176 15.57 15.78 -13.17
C ILE A 176 14.26 16.52 -13.40
N THR A 177 13.42 15.98 -14.29
CA THR A 177 12.11 16.57 -14.59
C THR A 177 11.07 16.07 -13.60
N LEU A 178 10.53 16.98 -12.80
CA LEU A 178 9.41 16.73 -11.90
C LEU A 178 8.11 16.94 -12.66
N ARG A 179 7.41 15.84 -12.92
CA ARG A 179 6.10 15.89 -13.55
C ARG A 179 5.06 16.29 -12.52
N GLN A 180 4.13 17.18 -12.90
CA GLN A 180 2.94 17.48 -12.10
C GLN A 180 2.31 16.16 -11.66
N ALA A 181 1.96 16.08 -10.38
CA ALA A 181 1.58 14.86 -9.69
C ALA A 181 0.56 14.03 -10.48
N THR A 182 1.06 13.13 -11.33
CA THR A 182 0.39 11.87 -11.67
C THR A 182 0.34 10.95 -10.43
N LEU A 183 0.86 11.44 -9.28
CA LEU A 183 0.53 11.02 -7.91
C LEU A 183 -0.93 11.34 -7.52
N ALA A 184 -1.60 12.35 -8.11
CA ALA A 184 -3.05 12.56 -7.88
C ALA A 184 -3.89 11.36 -8.39
N LEU A 185 -3.44 10.68 -9.45
CA LEU A 185 -4.04 9.42 -9.93
C LEU A 185 -3.63 8.19 -9.10
N MET A 186 -2.49 8.24 -8.41
CA MET A 186 -2.06 7.17 -7.49
C MET A 186 -2.72 7.31 -6.11
N TYR A 187 -3.05 8.51 -5.62
CA TYR A 187 -3.60 8.73 -4.28
C TYR A 187 -5.12 8.80 -4.19
N GLU A 188 -5.86 9.05 -5.28
CA GLU A 188 -7.32 8.85 -5.28
C GLU A 188 -7.73 7.37 -5.16
N ASN A 189 -6.79 6.44 -5.39
CA ASN A 189 -7.05 4.99 -5.46
C ASN A 189 -6.27 4.16 -4.41
N ILE A 190 -5.67 4.78 -3.37
CA ILE A 190 -4.97 4.03 -2.31
C ILE A 190 -5.75 4.12 -1.00
N VAL A 191 -6.16 2.96 -0.49
CA VAL A 191 -6.68 2.80 0.87
C VAL A 191 -5.50 2.81 1.84
N MET A 192 -5.46 3.81 2.72
CA MET A 192 -4.42 3.91 3.74
C MET A 192 -4.46 2.70 4.68
N ARG A 193 -3.28 2.15 5.01
CA ARG A 193 -3.14 0.95 5.87
C ARG A 193 -3.62 1.14 7.30
N ASP A 194 -3.67 2.39 7.76
CA ASP A 194 -4.12 2.77 9.10
C ASP A 194 -5.64 2.91 9.22
N GLY A 195 -6.38 2.76 8.11
CA GLY A 195 -7.83 2.89 8.07
C GLY A 195 -8.33 4.33 8.22
N SER A 196 -7.47 5.34 8.08
CA SER A 196 -7.86 6.76 8.11
C SER A 196 -8.63 7.20 6.87
N ALA A 197 -8.44 6.49 5.74
CA ALA A 197 -9.15 6.73 4.49
C ALA A 197 -10.36 5.82 4.37
N THR A 198 -11.54 6.43 4.26
CA THR A 198 -12.80 5.72 4.01
C THR A 198 -12.91 5.37 2.53
N LEU A 199 -13.41 4.17 2.20
CA LEU A 199 -13.77 3.83 0.82
C LEU A 199 -14.90 4.76 0.34
N THR A 200 -14.73 5.36 -0.81
CA THR A 200 -15.68 6.33 -1.38
C THR A 200 -16.79 5.66 -2.19
N GLU A 201 -16.55 4.46 -2.75
CA GLU A 201 -17.49 3.67 -3.56
C GLU A 201 -17.25 2.14 -3.43
N ASP A 202 -18.08 1.34 -4.12
CA ASP A 202 -17.91 -0.11 -4.25
C ASP A 202 -16.68 -0.44 -5.11
N TRP A 203 -15.76 -1.26 -4.58
CA TRP A 203 -14.53 -1.63 -5.28
C TRP A 203 -14.76 -2.88 -6.16
N ASP A 204 -14.66 -2.73 -7.48
CA ASP A 204 -14.58 -3.85 -8.42
C ASP A 204 -13.13 -4.34 -8.56
N VAL A 205 -12.88 -5.58 -8.17
CA VAL A 205 -11.54 -6.20 -8.26
C VAL A 205 -11.24 -6.85 -9.61
N GLY A 206 -12.24 -6.95 -10.51
CA GLY A 206 -12.11 -7.41 -11.90
C GLY A 206 -11.59 -8.86 -12.11
N GLY A 207 -11.96 -9.47 -13.24
CA GLY A 207 -11.28 -10.64 -13.80
C GLY A 207 -11.19 -11.89 -12.90
N ALA A 208 -10.03 -12.56 -12.94
CA ALA A 208 -9.68 -13.76 -12.15
C ALA A 208 -8.91 -13.42 -10.86
N HIS A 209 -9.04 -12.18 -10.38
CA HIS A 209 -8.35 -11.69 -9.19
C HIS A 209 -9.22 -11.88 -7.94
N GLY A 210 -8.59 -12.01 -6.77
CA GLY A 210 -9.27 -12.22 -5.50
C GLY A 210 -8.63 -11.41 -4.38
N ILE A 211 -9.45 -10.99 -3.42
CA ILE A 211 -9.00 -10.36 -2.19
C ILE A 211 -8.46 -11.47 -1.27
N THR A 212 -7.17 -11.42 -0.93
CA THR A 212 -6.49 -12.43 -0.08
C THR A 212 -5.88 -11.79 1.18
N ASN A 213 -5.61 -12.60 2.21
CA ASN A 213 -5.02 -12.16 3.49
C ASN A 213 -5.87 -11.13 4.29
N VAL A 214 -7.20 -11.21 4.20
CA VAL A 214 -8.14 -10.40 4.98
C VAL A 214 -8.80 -11.27 6.06
N LYS A 215 -8.97 -10.73 7.28
CA LYS A 215 -9.57 -11.46 8.41
C LYS A 215 -11.07 -11.73 8.20
N ASP A 216 -11.82 -10.75 7.73
CA ASP A 216 -13.24 -10.89 7.39
C ASP A 216 -13.66 -9.80 6.38
N VAL A 217 -14.74 -10.06 5.64
CA VAL A 217 -15.38 -9.13 4.70
C VAL A 217 -16.85 -9.00 5.08
N THR A 218 -17.32 -7.78 5.28
CA THR A 218 -18.72 -7.49 5.59
C THR A 218 -19.43 -6.79 4.45
N LEU A 219 -20.63 -7.24 4.10
CA LEU A 219 -21.51 -6.56 3.16
C LEU A 219 -22.47 -5.63 3.91
N ARG A 220 -22.80 -4.47 3.32
CA ARG A 220 -23.81 -3.56 3.89
C ARG A 220 -25.21 -4.03 3.50
N ALA A 221 -26.03 -4.35 4.49
CA ALA A 221 -27.45 -4.65 4.31
C ALA A 221 -28.23 -3.40 3.88
N SER A 222 -29.40 -3.59 3.26
CA SER A 222 -30.30 -2.50 2.86
C SER A 222 -30.80 -1.63 4.02
N ASP A 223 -30.73 -2.11 5.26
CA ASP A 223 -31.06 -1.36 6.48
C ASP A 223 -29.85 -0.70 7.15
N GLY A 224 -28.67 -0.75 6.50
CA GLY A 224 -27.43 -0.17 7.00
C GLY A 224 -26.63 -1.06 7.95
N SER A 225 -27.15 -2.22 8.38
CA SER A 225 -26.38 -3.17 9.19
C SER A 225 -25.31 -3.91 8.37
N GLN A 226 -24.36 -4.56 9.06
CA GLN A 226 -23.26 -5.30 8.42
C GLN A 226 -23.53 -6.81 8.43
N ILE A 227 -23.25 -7.47 7.30
CA ILE A 227 -23.41 -8.92 7.05
C ILE A 227 -22.01 -9.49 6.87
N ALA A 228 -21.47 -10.18 7.87
CA ALA A 228 -20.17 -10.85 7.74
C ALA A 228 -20.26 -12.04 6.78
N MET A 229 -19.49 -12.00 5.69
CA MET A 229 -19.45 -13.10 4.71
C MET A 229 -19.00 -14.42 5.36
N SER A 230 -18.13 -14.35 6.37
CA SER A 230 -17.67 -15.49 7.14
C SER A 230 -18.81 -16.32 7.78
N SER A 231 -19.99 -15.71 8.01
CA SER A 231 -21.08 -16.31 8.79
C SER A 231 -22.42 -16.46 8.06
N LEU A 232 -22.61 -15.78 6.91
CA LEU A 232 -23.96 -15.53 6.36
C LEU A 232 -24.17 -15.94 4.89
N LEU A 233 -23.25 -16.68 4.26
CA LEU A 233 -23.46 -17.18 2.88
C LEU A 233 -24.66 -18.14 2.76
N SER A 234 -25.00 -18.85 3.84
CA SER A 234 -26.29 -19.56 3.96
C SER A 234 -26.62 -19.79 5.43
N LYS A 235 -27.86 -19.50 5.86
CA LYS A 235 -28.36 -19.85 7.19
C LYS A 235 -29.44 -20.90 7.06
N SER A 236 -29.20 -22.08 7.61
CA SER A 236 -30.19 -23.15 7.69
C SER A 236 -30.84 -23.15 9.07
N THR A 237 -32.15 -23.29 9.13
CA THR A 237 -32.93 -23.35 10.38
C THR A 237 -34.03 -24.38 10.24
N THR A 238 -34.23 -25.19 11.27
CA THR A 238 -35.34 -26.14 11.34
C THR A 238 -36.58 -25.45 11.88
N ALA A 239 -37.74 -25.70 11.27
CA ALA A 239 -39.01 -25.10 11.64
C ALA A 239 -40.15 -26.13 11.55
N ARG A 240 -41.09 -26.08 12.49
CA ARG A 240 -42.30 -26.90 12.50
C ARG A 240 -43.42 -26.22 11.72
N HIS A 241 -44.52 -26.95 11.51
CA HIS A 241 -45.71 -26.37 10.91
C HIS A 241 -46.21 -25.18 11.73
N LEU A 242 -46.49 -24.07 11.04
CA LEU A 242 -46.92 -22.77 11.56
C LEU A 242 -45.82 -21.91 12.21
N ASP A 243 -44.58 -22.38 12.31
CA ASP A 243 -43.47 -21.60 12.85
C ASP A 243 -43.11 -20.42 11.95
N TRP A 244 -42.67 -19.34 12.61
CA TRP A 244 -42.14 -18.15 11.96
C TRP A 244 -40.61 -18.20 11.91
N VAL A 245 -40.06 -17.97 10.72
CA VAL A 245 -38.62 -17.87 10.48
C VAL A 245 -38.29 -16.46 9.98
N GLN A 246 -37.27 -15.83 10.55
CA GLN A 246 -36.84 -14.50 10.10
C GLN A 246 -36.21 -14.58 8.71
N LYS A 247 -36.58 -13.65 7.84
CA LYS A 247 -35.92 -13.45 6.56
C LYS A 247 -34.50 -12.91 6.80
N PRO A 248 -33.50 -13.35 6.02
CA PRO A 248 -32.18 -12.75 6.04
C PRO A 248 -32.26 -11.30 5.57
N LYS A 249 -31.35 -10.47 6.08
CA LYS A 249 -31.13 -9.13 5.56
C LYS A 249 -30.29 -9.25 4.30
N CYS A 250 -30.77 -8.66 3.20
CA CYS A 250 -30.08 -8.70 1.92
C CYS A 250 -29.48 -7.34 1.57
N ILE A 251 -28.45 -7.35 0.73
CA ILE A 251 -27.93 -6.13 0.11
C ILE A 251 -29.00 -5.50 -0.80
N GLN A 252 -28.83 -4.23 -1.13
CA GLN A 252 -29.77 -3.53 -2.00
C GLN A 252 -29.91 -4.23 -3.36
N GLY A 253 -31.15 -4.36 -3.85
CA GLY A 253 -31.47 -5.04 -5.11
C GLY A 253 -31.66 -6.56 -5.01
N GLN A 254 -31.29 -7.18 -3.90
CA GLN A 254 -31.53 -8.60 -3.66
C GLN A 254 -32.79 -8.86 -2.84
N THR A 255 -33.38 -10.04 -3.03
CA THR A 255 -34.58 -10.50 -2.33
C THR A 255 -34.30 -11.75 -1.50
N PRO A 256 -34.87 -11.84 -0.27
CA PRO A 256 -34.79 -13.07 0.51
C PRO A 256 -35.50 -14.23 -0.20
N GLN A 257 -34.80 -15.37 -0.31
CA GLN A 257 -35.30 -16.63 -0.85
C GLN A 257 -35.27 -17.71 0.23
N ALA A 258 -36.30 -18.57 0.24
CA ALA A 258 -36.41 -19.70 1.15
C ALA A 258 -36.43 -21.00 0.37
N ASN A 259 -35.39 -21.82 0.54
CA ASN A 259 -35.37 -23.19 0.05
C ASN A 259 -35.76 -24.12 1.19
N LEU A 260 -36.88 -24.83 1.03
CA LEU A 260 -37.35 -25.77 2.05
C LEU A 260 -37.09 -27.21 1.63
N SER A 261 -36.65 -28.00 2.61
CA SER A 261 -36.56 -29.45 2.52
C SER A 261 -37.15 -30.07 3.78
N ILE A 262 -37.45 -31.36 3.74
CA ILE A 262 -37.95 -32.08 4.92
C ILE A 262 -36.75 -32.47 5.77
N ALA A 263 -36.75 -32.05 7.04
CA ALA A 263 -35.72 -32.43 8.01
C ALA A 263 -36.10 -33.73 8.73
N SER A 264 -37.33 -33.80 9.24
CA SER A 264 -37.84 -34.96 9.97
C SER A 264 -39.36 -35.07 9.82
N LEU A 265 -39.88 -36.29 9.97
CA LEU A 265 -41.31 -36.58 9.96
C LEU A 265 -41.69 -37.20 11.30
N ASP A 266 -42.68 -36.61 11.96
CA ASP A 266 -43.17 -37.09 13.26
C ASP A 266 -44.53 -37.76 13.04
N LEU A 267 -44.52 -39.07 12.79
CA LEU A 267 -45.72 -39.83 12.51
C LEU A 267 -45.64 -41.23 13.10
N ASN A 268 -46.73 -41.66 13.74
CA ASN A 268 -46.85 -43.01 14.26
C ASN A 268 -47.15 -43.99 13.10
N THR A 269 -46.12 -44.71 12.65
CA THR A 269 -46.23 -45.72 11.59
C THR A 269 -47.12 -46.91 11.97
N ARG A 270 -47.51 -47.07 13.25
CA ARG A 270 -48.53 -48.05 13.66
C ARG A 270 -49.94 -47.67 13.25
N ASP A 271 -50.23 -46.37 13.16
CA ASP A 271 -51.57 -45.85 12.90
C ASP A 271 -51.74 -45.37 11.44
N TYR A 272 -50.63 -45.02 10.79
CA TYR A 272 -50.63 -44.39 9.46
C TYR A 272 -49.69 -45.08 8.45
N ILE A 273 -50.05 -45.01 7.17
CA ILE A 273 -49.22 -45.38 6.02
C ILE A 273 -48.94 -44.10 5.23
N ILE A 274 -47.67 -43.81 4.94
CA ILE A 274 -47.29 -42.66 4.10
C ILE A 274 -47.63 -43.00 2.64
N LEU A 275 -48.37 -42.12 1.96
CA LEU A 275 -48.80 -42.31 0.57
C LEU A 275 -47.88 -41.63 -0.46
N GLY A 276 -46.83 -40.95 0.01
CA GLY A 276 -46.03 -40.01 -0.80
C GLY A 276 -46.53 -38.56 -0.63
N GLY A 277 -45.95 -37.60 -1.34
CA GLY A 277 -46.39 -36.21 -1.27
C GLY A 277 -46.02 -35.48 0.02
N VAL A 278 -44.85 -35.77 0.59
CA VAL A 278 -44.30 -35.01 1.71
C VAL A 278 -43.76 -33.69 1.18
N LYS A 279 -44.37 -32.57 1.56
CA LYS A 279 -44.04 -31.26 1.01
C LYS A 279 -43.89 -30.20 2.11
N PRO A 280 -42.72 -29.59 2.24
CA PRO A 280 -42.57 -28.34 2.96
C PRO A 280 -42.86 -27.17 2.01
N TYR A 281 -43.45 -26.09 2.52
CA TYR A 281 -43.79 -24.90 1.73
C TYR A 281 -43.89 -23.65 2.61
N ILE A 282 -43.94 -22.47 1.98
CA ILE A 282 -44.25 -21.22 2.67
C ILE A 282 -45.78 -21.07 2.72
N LEU A 283 -46.34 -21.07 3.94
CA LEU A 283 -47.78 -20.94 4.16
C LEU A 283 -48.23 -19.48 3.96
N THR A 284 -47.53 -18.56 4.61
CA THR A 284 -47.72 -17.10 4.50
C THR A 284 -46.39 -16.39 4.70
N GLN A 285 -46.32 -15.10 4.35
CA GLN A 285 -45.13 -14.29 4.58
C GLN A 285 -45.48 -12.85 4.92
N THR A 286 -44.61 -12.21 5.71
CA THR A 286 -44.61 -10.77 5.97
C THR A 286 -43.40 -10.12 5.30
N ALA A 287 -43.19 -8.82 5.51
CA ALA A 287 -41.98 -8.14 5.06
C ALA A 287 -40.70 -8.75 5.66
N THR A 288 -40.76 -9.28 6.89
CA THR A 288 -39.57 -9.72 7.65
C THR A 288 -39.55 -11.20 7.97
N GLN A 289 -40.65 -11.93 7.77
CA GLN A 289 -40.77 -13.32 8.24
C GLN A 289 -41.48 -14.22 7.22
N TRP A 290 -41.14 -15.50 7.28
CA TRP A 290 -41.82 -16.59 6.59
C TRP A 290 -42.54 -17.49 7.57
N ARG A 291 -43.75 -17.93 7.25
CA ARG A 291 -44.46 -18.96 8.00
C ARG A 291 -44.35 -20.30 7.30
N VAL A 292 -43.83 -21.30 7.98
CA VAL A 292 -43.53 -22.62 7.39
C VAL A 292 -44.76 -23.54 7.43
N GLY A 293 -45.02 -24.19 6.31
CA GLY A 293 -46.03 -25.22 6.12
C GLY A 293 -45.38 -26.58 5.86
N ILE A 294 -45.98 -27.64 6.38
CA ILE A 294 -45.59 -29.03 6.12
C ILE A 294 -46.89 -29.79 5.89
N SER A 295 -46.97 -30.55 4.80
CA SER A 295 -48.09 -31.44 4.51
C SER A 295 -47.57 -32.83 4.16
N ILE A 296 -48.19 -33.84 4.76
CA ILE A 296 -47.85 -35.25 4.60
C ILE A 296 -49.14 -35.99 4.26
N SER A 297 -49.24 -36.53 3.05
CA SER A 297 -50.38 -37.36 2.69
C SER A 297 -50.24 -38.77 3.28
N VAL A 298 -51.21 -39.17 4.10
CA VAL A 298 -51.22 -40.46 4.78
C VAL A 298 -52.56 -41.18 4.64
N LYS A 299 -52.55 -42.49 4.80
CA LYS A 299 -53.73 -43.34 4.97
C LYS A 299 -53.80 -43.85 6.40
N GLN A 300 -54.91 -43.60 7.08
CA GLN A 300 -55.13 -44.13 8.43
C GLN A 300 -55.46 -45.62 8.34
N LYS A 301 -54.72 -46.47 9.08
CA LYS A 301 -54.86 -47.93 8.99
C LYS A 301 -56.20 -48.45 9.51
N SER A 302 -56.75 -47.81 10.55
CA SER A 302 -58.01 -48.23 11.19
C SER A 302 -59.24 -47.96 10.32
N THR A 303 -59.26 -46.87 9.56
CA THR A 303 -60.43 -46.43 8.77
C THR A 303 -60.23 -46.58 7.27
N GLY A 304 -58.99 -46.77 6.81
CA GLY A 304 -58.64 -46.75 5.39
C GLY A 304 -58.75 -45.37 4.74
N ARG A 305 -59.09 -44.30 5.50
CA ARG A 305 -59.30 -42.95 4.98
C ARG A 305 -57.97 -42.25 4.74
N GLU A 306 -57.87 -41.54 3.62
CA GLU A 306 -56.74 -40.65 3.32
C GLU A 306 -56.92 -39.31 4.03
N THR A 307 -55.83 -38.79 4.59
CA THR A 307 -55.80 -37.50 5.30
C THR A 307 -54.44 -36.83 5.16
N ILE A 308 -54.35 -35.56 5.54
CA ILE A 308 -53.13 -34.77 5.54
C ILE A 308 -52.71 -34.52 6.98
N LEU A 309 -51.48 -34.90 7.31
CA LEU A 309 -50.84 -34.55 8.58
C LEU A 309 -49.83 -33.42 8.37
N THR A 310 -49.59 -32.65 9.42
CA THR A 310 -48.67 -31.50 9.41
C THR A 310 -47.52 -31.66 10.42
N SER A 311 -47.29 -32.88 10.90
CA SER A 311 -46.34 -33.20 11.98
C SER A 311 -44.95 -33.53 11.44
N GLY A 312 -43.94 -32.81 11.93
CA GLY A 312 -42.55 -32.95 11.51
C GLY A 312 -41.83 -31.61 11.49
N GLU A 313 -40.64 -31.61 10.91
CA GLU A 313 -39.78 -30.43 10.80
C GLU A 313 -39.31 -30.26 9.36
N ALA A 314 -39.30 -29.01 8.89
CA ALA A 314 -38.72 -28.61 7.64
C ALA A 314 -37.40 -27.89 7.90
N LEU A 315 -36.39 -28.17 7.09
CA LEU A 315 -35.17 -27.40 7.02
C LEU A 315 -35.36 -26.27 6.02
N LEU A 316 -35.35 -25.03 6.51
CA LEU A 316 -35.36 -23.83 5.70
C LEU A 316 -33.92 -23.32 5.57
N THR A 317 -33.40 -23.31 4.35
CA THR A 317 -32.14 -22.64 4.00
C THR A 317 -32.46 -21.30 3.38
N ALA A 318 -32.12 -20.24 4.09
CA ALA A 318 -32.34 -18.87 3.67
C ALA A 318 -31.12 -18.33 2.89
N SER A 319 -31.39 -17.65 1.79
CA SER A 319 -30.37 -16.99 0.95
C SER A 319 -30.89 -15.67 0.39
N CYS A 320 -29.99 -14.82 -0.09
CA CYS A 320 -30.33 -13.62 -0.84
C CYS A 320 -30.00 -13.82 -2.33
N ARG A 321 -30.91 -13.40 -3.22
CA ARG A 321 -30.73 -13.46 -4.68
C ARG A 321 -31.33 -12.25 -5.35
#